data_AF-A0AAN4YXV0-F1
#
_entry.id   AF-A0AAN4YXV0-F1
#
_cell.length_a   1.000
_cell.length_b   1.000
_cell.length_c   1.000
_cell.angle_alpha   90.00
_cell.angle_beta   90.00
_cell.angle_gamma   90.00
#
_symmetry.space_group_name_H-M   'P 1'
#
loop_
_entity.id
_entity.type
_entity.pdbx_description
1 polymer ?
#
loop_
_entity_poly.entity_id
_entity_poly.type
_entity_poly.pdbx_seq_one_letter_code
_entity_poly.pdbx_strand_id
1 'polypeptide(L)'
;NIDFLQAHQANKKRLADEYYTINEDGLITRQPRRDIVLQLLSAQSFNIPQRKTEMCFLCCRSSSEVYATPMEPTRRLQFLNKIIVESSRDREHVEMLMKIESRAYFCYNHFPKERSVISQKKMTQRQRMNHRFRRFTEQNN
;
A
#
# COMPACT_ATOMS: atom_id res chain seq x y z
N ASN A 1 -0.65 -51.90 35.29
CA ASN A 1 -0.97 -50.54 35.79
C ASN A 1 -0.78 -49.49 34.68
N ILE A 2 -1.25 -49.78 33.46
CA ILE A 2 -1.13 -48.92 32.27
C ILE A 2 -2.46 -48.17 32.03
N ASP A 3 -3.58 -48.76 32.47
CA ASP A 3 -4.92 -48.19 32.32
C ASP A 3 -5.11 -46.86 33.08
N PHE A 4 -4.43 -46.68 34.22
CA PHE A 4 -4.54 -45.43 35.00
C PHE A 4 -3.87 -44.24 34.31
N LEU A 5 -2.76 -44.47 33.60
CA LEU A 5 -2.04 -43.40 32.89
C LEU A 5 -2.80 -42.98 31.63
N GLN A 6 -3.41 -43.92 30.91
CA GLN A 6 -4.26 -43.62 29.74
C GLN A 6 -5.56 -42.91 30.13
N ALA A 7 -6.20 -43.30 31.24
CA ALA A 7 -7.38 -42.60 31.77
C ALA A 7 -7.05 -41.15 32.19
N HIS A 8 -5.88 -40.93 32.81
CA HIS A 8 -5.47 -39.59 33.24
C HIS A 8 -5.07 -38.68 32.06
N GLN A 9 -4.50 -39.23 30.98
CA GLN A 9 -4.20 -38.47 29.75
C GLN A 9 -5.47 -38.14 28.95
N ALA A 10 -6.44 -39.05 28.89
CA ALA A 10 -7.75 -38.78 28.28
C ALA A 10 -8.52 -37.68 29.01
N ASN A 11 -8.40 -37.61 30.34
CA ASN A 11 -9.07 -36.58 31.15
C ASN A 11 -8.39 -35.20 31.03
N LYS A 12 -7.05 -35.15 30.94
CA LYS A 12 -6.32 -33.88 30.69
C LYS A 12 -6.61 -33.28 29.32
N LYS A 13 -6.97 -34.09 28.32
CA LYS A 13 -7.34 -33.60 26.98
C LYS A 13 -8.75 -33.02 26.92
N ARG A 14 -9.64 -33.38 27.84
CA ARG A 14 -11.01 -32.83 27.93
C ARG A 14 -11.11 -31.51 28.69
N LEU A 15 -10.19 -31.24 29.61
CA LEU A 15 -10.24 -30.05 30.46
C LEU A 15 -9.57 -28.79 29.86
N ALA A 16 -9.03 -28.86 28.62
CA ALA A 16 -8.33 -27.75 27.97
C ALA A 16 -9.19 -26.93 26.99
N ASP A 17 -10.47 -27.27 26.84
CA ASP A 17 -11.36 -26.80 25.77
C ASP A 17 -12.52 -25.89 26.23
N GLU A 18 -12.60 -25.58 27.53
CA GLU A 18 -13.66 -24.72 28.09
C GLU A 18 -13.07 -23.52 28.81
N TYR A 19 -13.68 -22.34 28.64
CA TYR A 19 -13.38 -21.14 29.43
C TYR A 19 -14.67 -20.59 30.04
N TYR A 20 -14.51 -19.78 31.09
CA TYR A 20 -15.61 -19.19 31.85
C TYR A 20 -15.61 -17.67 31.64
N THR A 21 -16.79 -17.12 31.41
CA THR A 21 -17.02 -15.67 31.33
C THR A 21 -18.03 -15.26 32.38
N ILE A 22 -17.79 -14.10 33.00
CA ILE A 22 -18.73 -13.47 33.93
C ILE A 22 -19.43 -12.35 33.17
N ASN A 23 -20.74 -12.45 33.05
CA ASN A 23 -21.57 -11.45 32.38
C ASN A 23 -21.78 -10.21 33.28
N GLU A 24 -22.33 -9.14 32.71
CA GLU A 24 -22.58 -7.88 33.45
C GLU A 24 -23.55 -8.05 34.64
N ASP A 25 -24.41 -9.07 34.60
CA ASP A 25 -25.32 -9.46 35.67
C ASP A 25 -24.66 -10.33 36.76
N GLY A 26 -23.36 -10.62 36.62
CA GLY A 26 -22.59 -11.46 37.54
C GLY A 26 -22.74 -12.96 37.33
N LEU A 27 -23.49 -13.41 36.31
CA LEU A 27 -23.65 -14.83 36.03
C LEU A 27 -22.43 -15.41 35.33
N ILE A 28 -21.98 -16.58 35.81
CA ILE A 28 -20.87 -17.33 35.23
C ILE A 28 -21.43 -18.25 34.14
N THR A 29 -20.97 -18.04 32.91
CA THR A 29 -21.33 -18.88 31.75
C THR A 29 -20.13 -19.68 31.26
N ARG A 30 -20.37 -20.92 30.80
CA ARG A 30 -19.37 -21.81 30.20
C ARG A 30 -19.42 -21.68 28.68
N GLN A 31 -18.27 -21.44 28.04
CA GLN A 31 -18.18 -21.34 26.59
C GLN A 31 -17.13 -22.29 26.00
N PRO A 32 -17.43 -22.99 24.88
CA PRO A 32 -16.47 -23.84 24.19
C PRO A 32 -15.43 -23.00 23.45
N ARG A 33 -14.16 -23.40 23.51
CA ARG A 33 -13.02 -22.64 22.95
C ARG A 33 -13.03 -22.49 21.42
N ARG A 34 -13.89 -23.21 20.71
CA ARG A 34 -13.94 -23.19 19.23
C ARG A 34 -14.47 -21.87 18.65
N ASP A 35 -15.22 -21.10 19.42
CA ASP A 35 -15.93 -19.93 18.86
C ASP A 35 -15.15 -18.62 18.97
N ILE A 36 -14.16 -18.51 19.87
CA ILE A 36 -13.37 -17.26 20.06
C ILE A 36 -12.66 -16.82 18.78
N VAL A 37 -12.07 -17.77 18.02
CA VAL A 37 -11.30 -17.42 16.82
C VAL A 37 -12.23 -16.90 15.73
N LEU A 38 -13.40 -17.50 15.55
CA LEU A 38 -14.39 -17.05 14.57
C LEU A 38 -15.03 -15.72 14.97
N GLN A 39 -15.30 -15.50 16.25
CA GLN A 39 -15.89 -14.25 16.75
C GLN A 39 -14.90 -13.06 16.70
N LEU A 40 -13.61 -13.31 17.00
CA LEU A 40 -12.55 -12.29 16.84
C LEU A 40 -12.29 -11.97 15.37
N LEU A 41 -12.38 -12.95 14.47
CA LEU A 41 -12.28 -12.74 13.02
C LEU A 41 -13.50 -12.01 12.44
N SER A 42 -14.71 -12.23 12.97
CA SER A 42 -15.90 -11.49 12.55
C SER A 42 -15.96 -10.06 13.12
N ALA A 43 -15.39 -9.82 14.30
CA ALA A 43 -15.33 -8.49 14.91
C ALA A 43 -14.23 -7.60 14.29
N GLN A 44 -13.21 -8.21 13.69
CA GLN A 44 -12.27 -7.51 12.81
C GLN A 44 -12.87 -7.45 11.40
N SER A 45 -13.89 -6.62 11.23
CA SER A 45 -14.19 -6.01 9.95
C SER A 45 -12.93 -5.23 9.52
N PHE A 46 -11.99 -5.92 8.90
CA PHE A 46 -10.85 -5.28 8.28
C PHE A 46 -11.45 -4.33 7.25
N ASN A 47 -11.45 -3.03 7.57
CA ASN A 47 -11.57 -1.96 6.58
C ASN A 47 -10.33 -2.08 5.68
N ILE A 48 -10.26 -3.13 4.86
CA ILE A 48 -9.32 -3.23 3.78
C ILE A 48 -9.80 -2.13 2.84
N PRO A 49 -9.05 -1.01 2.72
CA PRO A 49 -9.44 0.03 1.79
C PRO A 49 -9.49 -0.65 0.42
N GLN A 50 -10.70 -0.81 -0.13
CA GLN A 50 -10.86 -1.26 -1.50
C GLN A 50 -10.20 -0.19 -2.35
N ARG A 51 -8.96 -0.46 -2.77
CA ARG A 51 -8.24 0.43 -3.68
C ARG A 51 -9.03 0.42 -4.97
N LYS A 52 -9.84 1.46 -5.20
CA LYS A 52 -10.56 1.63 -6.45
C LYS A 52 -9.53 1.63 -7.56
N THR A 53 -9.56 0.58 -8.38
CA THR A 53 -8.76 0.50 -9.59
C THR A 53 -9.48 1.28 -10.66
N GLU A 54 -8.80 2.26 -11.24
CA GLU A 54 -9.35 3.05 -12.34
C GLU A 54 -8.66 2.64 -13.64
N MET A 55 -9.38 2.77 -14.76
CA MET A 55 -8.83 2.47 -16.08
C MET A 55 -8.13 3.69 -16.67
N CYS A 56 -6.90 3.50 -17.15
CA CYS A 56 -6.18 4.58 -17.83
C CYS A 56 -6.82 4.90 -19.18
N PHE A 57 -6.99 6.20 -19.46
CA PHE A 57 -7.62 6.70 -20.68
C PHE A 57 -6.82 6.44 -21.97
N LEU A 58 -5.48 6.36 -21.89
CA LEU A 58 -4.63 6.13 -23.06
C LEU A 58 -4.37 4.64 -23.30
N CYS A 59 -3.77 3.96 -22.34
CA CYS A 59 -3.38 2.55 -22.52
C CYS A 59 -4.48 1.53 -22.16
N CYS A 60 -5.66 1.96 -21.69
CA CYS A 60 -6.78 1.11 -21.27
C CYS A 60 -6.42 0.06 -20.20
N ARG A 61 -5.31 0.23 -19.48
CA ARG A 61 -4.90 -0.67 -18.39
C ARG A 61 -5.46 -0.18 -17.05
N SER A 62 -5.94 -1.11 -16.23
CA SER A 62 -6.32 -0.82 -14.84
C SER A 62 -5.08 -0.56 -14.00
N SER A 63 -5.09 0.48 -13.19
CA SER A 63 -4.01 0.79 -12.25
C SER A 63 -4.58 1.19 -10.88
N SER A 64 -3.89 0.79 -9.81
CA SER A 64 -4.16 1.31 -8.46
C SER A 64 -3.56 2.70 -8.25
N GLU A 65 -2.61 3.09 -9.11
CA GLU A 65 -1.92 4.39 -9.08
C GLU A 65 -2.27 5.14 -10.35
N VAL A 66 -3.22 6.07 -10.22
CA VAL A 66 -3.68 6.92 -11.31
C VAL A 66 -3.68 8.38 -10.89
N TYR A 67 -3.45 9.26 -11.85
CA TYR A 67 -3.71 10.68 -11.72
C TYR A 67 -5.02 11.02 -12.41
N ALA A 68 -5.90 11.72 -11.70
CA ALA A 68 -7.14 12.24 -12.26
C ALA A 68 -6.90 13.62 -12.88
N THR A 69 -7.51 13.90 -14.02
CA THR A 69 -7.45 15.23 -14.64
C THR A 69 -8.08 16.28 -13.71
N PRO A 70 -7.40 17.41 -13.43
CA PRO A 70 -8.00 18.52 -12.70
C PRO A 70 -9.24 19.09 -13.40
N MET A 71 -10.18 19.61 -12.62
CA MET A 71 -11.36 20.34 -13.13
C MET A 71 -11.05 21.81 -13.41
N GLU A 72 -10.07 22.40 -12.73
CA GLU A 72 -9.69 23.80 -12.95
C GLU A 72 -8.98 23.96 -14.32
N PRO A 73 -9.43 24.84 -15.22
CA PRO A 73 -8.93 24.92 -16.61
C PRO A 73 -7.42 25.12 -16.73
N THR A 74 -6.82 26.02 -15.95
CA THR A 74 -5.38 26.31 -16.01
C THR A 74 -4.55 25.11 -15.58
N ARG A 75 -4.89 24.49 -14.44
CA ARG A 75 -4.23 23.26 -13.97
C ARG A 75 -4.47 22.08 -14.89
N ARG A 76 -5.66 21.98 -15.49
CA ARG A 76 -6.00 20.94 -16.47
C ARG A 76 -5.08 21.04 -17.68
N LEU A 77 -4.91 22.22 -18.25
CA LEU A 77 -4.02 22.43 -19.39
C LEU A 77 -2.57 22.06 -19.05
N GLN A 78 -2.06 22.53 -17.91
CA GLN A 78 -0.72 22.17 -17.42
C GLN A 78 -0.56 20.67 -17.18
N PHE A 79 -1.59 20.00 -16.68
CA PHE A 79 -1.61 18.56 -16.44
C PHE A 79 -1.55 17.78 -17.77
N LEU A 80 -2.40 18.14 -18.73
CA LEU A 80 -2.45 17.47 -20.04
C LEU A 80 -1.15 17.68 -20.84
N ASN A 81 -0.51 18.85 -20.74
CA ASN A 81 0.78 19.13 -21.38
C ASN A 81 1.95 18.32 -20.80
N LYS A 82 1.81 17.72 -19.61
CA LYS A 82 2.84 16.86 -19.00
C LYS A 82 2.74 15.40 -19.43
N ILE A 83 1.67 15.00 -20.11
CA ILE A 83 1.44 13.61 -20.50
C ILE A 83 2.43 13.23 -21.61
N ILE A 84 3.10 12.09 -21.45
CA ILE A 84 3.94 11.47 -22.47
C ILE A 84 3.02 10.81 -23.49
N VAL A 85 3.10 11.32 -24.72
CA VAL A 85 2.33 10.87 -25.87
C VAL A 85 3.28 10.09 -26.79
N GLU A 86 3.11 8.76 -26.84
CA GLU A 86 4.01 7.87 -27.61
C GLU A 86 3.50 7.61 -29.03
N SER A 87 2.19 7.78 -29.27
CA SER A 87 1.56 7.52 -30.57
C SER A 87 0.74 8.71 -31.08
N SER A 88 0.44 8.73 -32.39
CA SER A 88 -0.48 9.73 -32.98
C SER A 88 -1.88 9.62 -32.38
N ARG A 89 -2.35 8.40 -32.13
CA ARG A 89 -3.64 8.12 -31.50
C ARG A 89 -3.73 8.71 -30.09
N ASP A 90 -2.67 8.58 -29.30
CA ASP A 90 -2.63 9.18 -27.96
C ASP A 90 -2.73 10.70 -28.03
N ARG A 91 -2.11 11.31 -29.04
CA ARG A 91 -2.17 12.76 -29.26
C ARG A 91 -3.59 13.21 -29.53
N GLU A 92 -4.28 12.54 -30.46
CA GLU A 92 -5.68 12.83 -30.79
C GLU A 92 -6.59 12.70 -29.56
N HIS A 93 -6.39 11.66 -28.75
CA HIS A 93 -7.12 11.48 -27.50
C HIS A 93 -6.88 12.61 -26.50
N VAL A 94 -5.63 13.05 -26.32
CA VAL A 94 -5.31 14.17 -25.43
C VAL A 94 -5.91 15.48 -25.97
N GLU A 95 -5.78 15.76 -27.26
CA GLU A 95 -6.37 16.95 -27.91
C GLU A 95 -7.89 16.98 -27.78
N MET A 96 -8.56 15.84 -27.95
CA MET A 96 -9.99 15.70 -27.68
C MET A 96 -10.31 16.03 -26.22
N LEU A 97 -9.52 15.53 -25.29
CA LEU A 97 -9.70 15.76 -23.85
C LEU A 97 -9.39 17.21 -23.42
N MET A 98 -8.61 17.96 -24.20
CA MET A 98 -8.43 19.40 -24.01
C MET A 98 -9.70 20.18 -24.38
N LYS A 99 -10.46 19.71 -25.37
CA LYS A 99 -11.72 20.33 -25.81
C LYS A 99 -12.91 19.96 -24.95
N ILE A 100 -12.90 18.77 -24.35
CA ILE A 100 -13.97 18.24 -23.52
C ILE A 100 -13.57 18.35 -22.05
N GLU A 101 -14.38 19.02 -21.22
CA GLU A 101 -14.14 19.16 -19.77
C GLU A 101 -14.47 17.89 -18.96
N SER A 102 -14.21 16.70 -19.51
CA SER A 102 -14.49 15.43 -18.83
C SER A 102 -13.34 15.04 -17.89
N ARG A 103 -13.67 14.34 -16.81
CA ARG A 103 -12.68 13.74 -15.92
C ARG A 103 -12.13 12.47 -16.58
N ALA A 104 -10.80 12.35 -16.66
CA ALA A 104 -10.12 11.15 -17.12
C ALA A 104 -9.06 10.73 -16.10
N TYR A 105 -8.59 9.49 -16.21
CA TYR A 105 -7.57 8.92 -15.34
C TYR A 105 -6.38 8.44 -16.17
N PHE A 106 -5.17 8.66 -15.66
CA PHE A 106 -3.93 8.31 -16.35
C PHE A 106 -3.02 7.54 -15.41
N CYS A 107 -2.45 6.42 -15.85
CA CYS A 107 -1.47 5.69 -15.05
C CYS A 107 -0.14 6.47 -14.97
N TYR A 108 0.65 6.20 -13.93
CA TYR A 108 1.93 6.88 -13.68
C TYR A 108 2.92 6.80 -14.84
N ASN A 109 2.84 5.75 -15.67
CA ASN A 109 3.75 5.54 -16.80
C ASN A 109 3.63 6.60 -17.89
N HIS A 110 2.50 7.32 -17.96
CA HIS A 110 2.32 8.43 -18.90
C HIS A 110 2.88 9.76 -18.39
N PHE A 111 3.54 9.79 -17.23
CA PHE A 111 4.16 11.00 -16.71
C PHE A 111 5.69 10.84 -16.71
N PRO A 112 6.43 11.93 -16.98
CA PRO A 112 7.87 11.94 -16.78
C PRO A 112 8.15 11.49 -15.36
N LYS A 113 8.95 10.44 -15.21
CA LYS A 113 9.49 10.08 -13.90
C LYS A 113 10.30 11.28 -13.46
N GLU A 114 9.79 12.05 -12.49
CA GLU A 114 10.60 13.03 -11.80
C GLU A 114 11.81 12.25 -11.32
N ARG A 115 12.97 12.47 -11.94
CA ARG A 115 14.22 11.88 -11.51
C ARG A 115 14.35 12.37 -10.08
N SER A 116 14.02 11.51 -9.13
CA SER A 116 13.95 11.89 -7.74
C SER A 116 15.33 12.43 -7.39
N VAL A 117 15.44 13.75 -7.28
CA VAL A 117 16.69 14.44 -6.93
C VAL A 117 17.17 13.96 -5.56
N ILE A 118 16.28 13.29 -4.82
CA ILE A 118 16.50 12.54 -3.59
C ILE A 118 17.57 11.42 -3.74
N SER A 119 17.84 10.89 -4.94
CA SER A 119 18.94 9.91 -5.13
C SER A 119 20.34 10.53 -5.20
N GLN A 120 20.51 11.85 -5.23
CA GLN A 120 21.84 12.49 -5.27
C GLN A 120 22.44 12.79 -3.89
N LYS A 121 21.75 12.52 -2.77
CA LYS A 121 22.29 12.76 -1.41
C LYS A 121 22.72 11.51 -0.63
N LYS A 122 22.95 10.37 -1.29
CA LYS A 122 23.81 9.32 -0.73
C LYS A 122 25.22 9.45 -1.31
N MET A 123 25.86 10.61 -1.09
CA MET A 123 27.32 10.65 -1.14
C MET A 123 27.80 9.74 -0.01
N THR A 124 28.29 8.56 -0.37
CA THR A 124 28.69 7.54 0.62
C THR A 124 29.74 8.15 1.55
N GLN A 125 29.77 7.73 2.82
CA GLN A 125 30.78 8.20 3.78
C GLN A 125 32.22 8.09 3.22
N ARG A 126 32.45 7.10 2.34
CA ARG A 126 33.69 6.90 1.58
C ARG A 126 34.00 8.04 0.59
N GLN A 127 33.01 8.54 -0.14
CA GLN A 127 33.16 9.70 -1.03
C GLN A 127 33.39 11.01 -0.25
N ARG A 128 32.76 11.17 0.92
CA ARG A 128 33.03 12.30 1.83
C ARG A 128 34.47 12.29 2.37
N MET A 129 35.00 11.12 2.70
CA MET A 129 36.40 10.98 3.16
C MET A 129 37.41 11.26 2.04
N ASN A 130 37.17 10.77 0.82
CA ASN A 130 38.08 11.01 -0.31
C ASN A 130 38.16 12.50 -0.72
N HIS A 131 37.06 13.25 -0.63
CA HIS A 131 37.10 14.69 -0.92
C HIS A 131 37.87 15.49 0.16
N ARG A 132 37.83 15.04 1.42
CA ARG A 132 38.60 15.67 2.51
C ARG A 132 40.10 15.46 2.35
N PHE A 133 40.52 14.29 1.86
CA PHE A 133 41.94 13.97 1.66
C PHE A 133 42.57 14.80 0.53
N ARG A 134 41.85 15.03 -0.57
CA ARG A 134 42.35 15.83 -1.71
C ARG A 134 42.67 17.29 -1.37
N ARG A 135 41.89 17.91 -0.49
CA ARG A 135 42.15 19.30 -0.05
C ARG A 135 43.40 19.45 0.82
N PHE A 136 43.86 18.38 1.46
CA PHE A 136 45.06 18.41 2.31
C PHE A 136 46.35 18.35 1.48
N THR A 137 46.33 17.73 0.30
CA THR A 137 47.50 17.61 -0.56
C THR A 137 47.78 18.87 -1.38
N GLU A 138 46.80 19.75 -1.57
CA GLU A 138 46.95 20.98 -2.37
C GLU A 138 47.48 22.18 -1.56
N GLN A 139 47.55 22.09 -0.22
CA GLN A 139 48.07 23.17 0.64
C GLN A 139 49.54 22.99 1.06
N ASN A 140 50.19 21.90 0.64
CA ASN A 140 51.58 21.58 0.99
C ASN A 140 52.53 21.58 -0.21
N ASN A 141 52.11 22.17 -1.34
CA ASN A 141 52.94 22.53 -2.49
C ASN A 141 52.77 24.03 -2.76
#